data_AF-A0A958FQ92-F1
#
_entry.id   AF-A0A958FQ92-F1
#
_cell.length_a   1.000
_cell.length_b   1.000
_cell.length_c   1.000
_cell.angle_alpha   90.00
_cell.angle_beta   90.00
_cell.angle_gamma   90.00
#
_symmetry.space_group_name_H-M   'P 1'
#
loop_
_entity.id
_entity.type
_entity.pdbx_description
1 polymer ?
#
loop_
_entity_poly.entity_id
_entity_poly.type
_entity_poly.pdbx_seq_one_letter_code
_entity_poly.pdbx_strand_id
1 'polypeptide(L)'
;MTRRILPLLCVVFITMLSVAQTVDVTKKTGGLEQFTLSDIDNITFGLPGIGGNTNAVSAQAKLNIHSQTGIVQLLISDIDSVFFNDAGTFA
;
A
#
# COMPACT_ATOMS: atom_id res chain seq x y z
N MET A 1 27.26 -38.87 -2.58
CA MET A 1 26.52 -38.08 -1.55
C MET A 1 26.07 -36.70 -2.05
N THR A 2 25.83 -36.51 -3.35
CA THR A 2 25.64 -35.18 -3.99
C THR A 2 24.21 -34.90 -4.49
N ARG A 3 23.30 -35.90 -4.46
CA ARG A 3 21.95 -35.78 -5.04
C ARG A 3 20.95 -34.97 -4.22
N ARG A 4 21.23 -34.66 -2.95
CA ARG A 4 20.31 -33.92 -2.06
C ARG A 4 20.60 -32.42 -1.96
N ILE A 5 21.72 -31.95 -2.51
CA ILE A 5 22.14 -30.55 -2.44
C ILE A 5 21.39 -29.69 -3.48
N LEU A 6 21.11 -30.27 -4.65
CA LEU A 6 20.45 -29.58 -5.76
C LEU A 6 19.01 -29.10 -5.47
N PRO A 7 18.09 -29.90 -4.89
CA PRO A 7 16.75 -29.40 -4.57
C PRO A 7 16.78 -28.35 -3.45
N LEU A 8 17.72 -28.46 -2.49
CA LEU A 8 17.88 -27.49 -1.42
C LEU A 8 18.33 -26.12 -1.97
N LEU A 9 19.22 -26.12 -2.96
CA LEU A 9 19.70 -24.91 -3.62
C LEU A 9 18.60 -24.22 -4.44
N CYS A 10 17.73 -24.98 -5.13
CA CYS A 10 16.58 -24.41 -5.85
C CYS A 10 15.58 -23.72 -4.92
N VAL A 11 15.27 -24.31 -3.76
CA VAL A 11 14.34 -23.70 -2.79
C VAL A 11 14.87 -22.37 -2.25
N VAL A 12 16.17 -22.29 -1.96
CA VAL A 12 16.82 -21.05 -1.49
C VAL A 12 16.83 -19.97 -2.58
N PHE A 13 17.06 -20.36 -3.85
CA PHE A 13 17.00 -19.42 -4.98
C PHE A 13 15.59 -18.86 -5.22
N ILE A 14 14.54 -19.68 -5.09
CA ILE A 14 13.16 -19.24 -5.30
C ILE A 14 12.73 -18.22 -4.22
N THR A 15 13.23 -18.33 -2.98
CA THR A 15 12.87 -17.42 -1.89
C THR A 15 13.58 -16.06 -1.93
N MET A 16 14.64 -15.90 -2.74
CA MET A 16 15.45 -14.67 -2.77
C MET A 16 15.02 -13.68 -3.87
N LEU A 17 13.99 -14.01 -4.68
CA LEU A 17 13.62 -13.24 -5.88
C LEU A 17 12.31 -12.46 -5.78
N SER A 18 11.54 -12.58 -4.70
CA SER A 18 10.32 -11.78 -4.54
C SER A 18 10.63 -10.45 -3.85
N VAL A 19 10.77 -9.38 -4.61
CA VAL A 19 10.73 -8.03 -4.04
C VAL A 19 9.28 -7.71 -3.67
N ALA A 20 9.07 -7.19 -2.46
CA ALA A 20 7.73 -6.88 -1.98
C ALA A 20 7.12 -5.74 -2.81
N GLN A 21 5.91 -5.97 -3.33
CA GLN A 21 5.15 -4.94 -4.04
C GLN A 21 4.63 -3.91 -3.04
N THR A 22 4.65 -2.62 -3.40
CA THR A 22 4.19 -1.54 -2.53
C THR A 22 3.15 -0.64 -3.20
N VAL A 23 2.38 0.06 -2.38
CA VAL A 23 1.61 1.24 -2.75
C VAL A 23 2.30 2.45 -2.15
N ASP A 24 2.67 3.37 -3.03
CA ASP A 24 3.34 4.61 -2.69
C ASP A 24 2.33 5.75 -2.80
N VAL A 25 2.08 6.45 -1.70
CA VAL A 25 1.23 7.63 -1.65
C VAL A 25 2.10 8.87 -1.46
N THR A 26 2.25 9.64 -2.53
CA THR A 26 3.00 10.90 -2.51
C THR A 26 2.07 12.02 -2.05
N LYS A 27 2.50 12.79 -1.07
CA LYS A 27 1.82 13.99 -0.59
C LYS A 27 2.27 15.21 -1.38
N LYS A 28 1.38 16.18 -1.56
CA LYS A 28 1.68 17.47 -2.22
C LYS A 28 2.79 18.25 -1.54
N THR A 29 3.01 18.03 -0.25
CA THR A 29 4.09 18.63 0.53
C THR A 29 5.45 17.94 0.34
N GLY A 30 5.52 16.89 -0.49
CA GLY A 30 6.74 16.11 -0.75
C GLY A 30 6.95 14.92 0.18
N GLY A 31 6.01 14.62 1.09
CA GLY A 31 6.06 13.42 1.93
C GLY A 31 5.67 12.16 1.17
N LEU A 32 6.22 11.00 1.55
CA LEU A 32 5.90 9.71 0.98
C LEU A 32 5.38 8.77 2.08
N GLU A 33 4.23 8.14 1.85
CA GLU A 33 3.71 7.05 2.68
C GLU A 33 3.74 5.77 1.84
N GLN A 34 4.48 4.77 2.30
CA GLN A 34 4.64 3.51 1.58
C GLN A 34 3.98 2.37 2.36
N PHE A 35 3.21 1.54 1.65
CA PHE A 35 2.49 0.41 2.21
C PHE A 35 2.84 -0.85 1.42
N THR A 36 3.27 -1.91 2.11
CA THR A 36 3.48 -3.21 1.44
C THR A 36 2.13 -3.82 1.10
N LEU A 37 1.96 -4.28 -0.15
CA LEU A 37 0.68 -4.84 -0.61
C LEU A 37 0.23 -6.06 0.20
N SER A 38 1.17 -6.88 0.69
CA SER A 38 0.85 -8.03 1.55
C SER A 38 0.21 -7.64 2.88
N ASP A 39 0.40 -6.40 3.31
CA ASP A 39 -0.04 -5.92 4.61
C ASP A 39 -1.38 -5.16 4.51
N ILE A 40 -1.82 -4.83 3.29
CA ILE A 40 -3.08 -4.13 3.03
C ILE A 40 -4.21 -5.16 2.93
N ASP A 41 -5.16 -5.08 3.87
CA ASP A 41 -6.38 -5.88 3.85
C ASP A 41 -7.45 -5.24 2.94
N ASN A 42 -7.59 -3.92 2.97
CA ASN A 42 -8.61 -3.19 2.20
C ASN A 42 -8.28 -1.69 2.04
N ILE A 43 -8.76 -1.08 0.95
CA ILE A 43 -8.69 0.36 0.72
C ILE A 43 -10.10 0.91 0.55
N THR A 44 -10.45 1.95 1.30
CA THR A 44 -11.78 2.57 1.26
C THR A 44 -11.69 4.09 1.17
N PHE A 45 -12.73 4.70 0.59
CA PHE A 45 -12.89 6.14 0.60
C PHE A 45 -13.95 6.52 1.63
N GLY A 46 -13.60 7.42 2.55
CA GLY A 46 -14.48 7.91 3.60
C GLY A 46 -14.82 9.38 3.41
N LEU A 47 -16.06 9.76 3.69
CA LEU A 47 -16.42 11.15 3.98
C LEU A 47 -16.32 11.40 5.49
N PRO A 48 -15.96 12.60 5.95
CA PRO A 48 -16.05 12.93 7.37
C PRO A 48 -17.52 12.80 7.83
N GLY A 49 -17.71 12.24 9.02
CA GLY A 49 -18.98 11.71 9.52
C GLY A 49 -20.21 12.61 9.28
N ILE A 50 -21.32 11.95 8.95
CA ILE A 50 -22.63 12.57 8.69
C ILE A 50 -23.17 13.14 10.00
N GLY A 51 -22.87 14.41 10.26
CA GLY A 51 -23.32 15.18 11.41
C GLY A 51 -23.68 16.60 11.02
N GLY A 52 -24.70 16.74 10.17
CA GLY A 52 -25.54 17.94 10.06
C GLY A 52 -24.88 19.26 9.65
N ASN A 53 -24.41 19.39 8.41
CA ASN A 53 -24.56 20.64 7.64
C ASN A 53 -24.21 20.37 6.16
N THR A 54 -25.21 20.31 5.28
CA THR A 54 -25.03 20.09 3.83
C THR A 54 -24.39 21.27 3.09
N ASN A 55 -24.02 22.35 3.81
CA ASN A 55 -23.41 23.55 3.24
C ASN A 55 -21.91 23.73 3.61
N ALA A 56 -21.33 22.81 4.38
CA ALA A 56 -19.90 22.80 4.65
C ALA A 56 -19.18 21.94 3.59
N VAL A 57 -19.04 22.47 2.38
CA VAL A 57 -18.21 21.90 1.31
C VAL A 57 -16.72 22.15 1.63
N SER A 58 -16.29 21.67 2.79
CA SER A 58 -14.94 21.16 3.02
C SER A 58 -15.09 19.76 3.61
N ALA A 59 -15.94 18.95 2.96
CA ALA A 59 -16.05 17.51 3.17
C ALA A 59 -14.74 16.88 2.68
N GLN A 60 -13.73 16.96 3.53
CA GLN A 60 -12.38 16.49 3.28
C GLN A 60 -12.37 14.97 3.17
N ALA A 61 -12.55 14.47 1.95
CA ALA A 61 -12.58 13.05 1.64
C ALA A 61 -11.25 12.40 2.04
N LYS A 62 -11.33 11.18 2.59
CA LYS A 62 -10.19 10.44 3.10
C LYS A 62 -9.99 9.14 2.33
N LEU A 63 -8.73 8.82 2.05
CA LEU A 63 -8.29 7.48 1.69
C LEU A 63 -7.94 6.74 2.97
N ASN A 64 -8.61 5.62 3.24
CA ASN A 64 -8.31 4.78 4.38
C ASN A 64 -7.69 3.47 3.90
N ILE A 65 -6.48 3.17 4.38
CA ILE A 65 -5.77 1.93 4.13
C ILE A 65 -5.89 1.10 5.40
N HIS A 66 -6.61 -0.01 5.30
CA HIS A 66 -6.78 -0.98 6.37
C HIS A 66 -5.69 -2.02 6.22
N SER A 67 -4.92 -2.24 7.28
CA SER A 67 -3.91 -3.26 7.42
C SER A 67 -4.17 -4.11 8.65
N GLN A 68 -3.42 -5.21 8.76
CA GLN A 68 -3.44 -6.08 9.94
C GLN A 68 -3.08 -5.32 11.24
N THR A 69 -2.34 -4.21 11.11
CA THR A 69 -1.87 -3.40 12.23
C THR A 69 -2.75 -2.20 12.55
N GLY A 70 -3.71 -1.84 11.68
CA GLY A 70 -4.64 -0.74 11.92
C GLY A 70 -5.15 -0.07 10.64
N ILE A 71 -5.65 1.16 10.80
CA ILE A 71 -6.17 1.96 9.69
C ILE A 71 -5.37 3.24 9.58
N VAL A 72 -4.74 3.47 8.43
CA VAL A 72 -4.11 4.74 8.10
C VAL A 72 -5.07 5.57 7.28
N GLN A 73 -5.33 6.81 7.74
CA GLN A 73 -6.22 7.75 7.07
C GLN A 73 -5.40 8.88 6.45
N LEU A 74 -5.51 9.03 5.13
CA LEU A 74 -4.86 10.07 4.36
C LEU A 74 -5.91 11.01 3.78
N LEU A 75 -5.70 12.30 3.96
CA LEU A 75 -6.58 13.31 3.42
C LEU A 75 -6.36 13.42 1.91
N ILE A 76 -7.42 13.24 1.10
CA ILE A 76 -7.29 13.25 -0.36
C ILE A 76 -6.80 14.60 -0.89
N SER A 77 -7.14 15.72 -0.23
CA SER A 77 -6.63 17.03 -0.66
C SER A 77 -5.11 17.17 -0.54
N ASP A 78 -4.48 16.35 0.31
CA ASP A 78 -3.04 16.37 0.58
C ASP A 78 -2.28 15.36 -0.27
N ILE A 79 -2.99 14.44 -0.95
CA ILE A 79 -2.40 13.46 -1.85
C ILE A 79 -2.12 14.12 -3.20
N ASP A 80 -0.87 14.01 -3.64
CA ASP A 80 -0.46 14.34 -5.00
C ASP A 80 -0.76 13.18 -5.95
N SER A 81 -0.31 11.98 -5.58
CA SER A 81 -0.40 10.81 -6.43
C SER A 81 -0.32 9.50 -5.64
N VAL A 82 -0.87 8.42 -6.21
CA VAL A 82 -0.82 7.06 -5.67
C VAL A 82 -0.36 6.12 -6.77
N PHE A 83 0.68 5.35 -6.52
CA PHE A 83 1.25 4.41 -7.49
C PHE A 83 1.45 3.03 -6.88
N PHE A 84 1.19 2.00 -7.67
CA PHE A 84 1.62 0.65 -7.35
C PHE A 84 3.05 0.49 -7.87
N ASN A 85 3.98 0.25 -6.95
CA ASN A 85 5.35 -0.04 -7.28
C ASN A 85 5.51 -1.56 -7.34
N ASP A 86 5.38 -2.08 -8.56
CA ASP A 86 5.82 -3.42 -8.85
C ASP A 86 7.34 -3.42 -8.96
N ALA A 87 8.00 -3.88 -7.90
CA ALA A 87 9.41 -4.21 -7.96
C ALA A 87 9.69 -5.47 -8.81
N GLY A 88 8.64 -6.10 -9.36
CA GLY A 88 8.72 -7.19 -10.31
C GLY A 88 8.63 -6.68 -11.75
N THR A 89 9.74 -6.80 -12.48
CA THR A 89 9.79 -6.60 -13.93
C THR A 89 8.67 -7.40 -14.61
N PHE A 90 7.81 -6.74 -15.39
CA PHE A 90 6.96 -7.43 -16.37
C PHE A 90 7.90 -8.20 -17.31
N ALA A 91 7.89 -9.52 -17.19
CA ALA A 91 8.54 -10.43 -18.13
C ALA A 91 7.83 -10.42 -19.48
#